data_AF-A0A9P3ZEV7-F1
#
_entry.id   AF-A0A9P3ZEV7-F1
#
_cell.length_a   1.000
_cell.length_b   1.000
_cell.length_c   1.000
_cell.angle_alpha   90.00
_cell.angle_beta   90.00
_cell.angle_gamma   90.00
#
_symmetry.space_group_name_H-M   'P 1'
#
loop_
_entity.id
_entity.type
_entity.pdbx_description
1 polymer ?
#
loop_
_entity_poly.entity_id
_entity_poly.type
_entity_poly.pdbx_seq_one_letter_code
_entity_poly.pdbx_strand_id
1 'polypeptide(L)'
;MKKMILINVITVVVLLAIGIAGFYFWNKTTSYVTTDNAKVNGDQIKIASPASGQIKSLNVKQGDKLDKGDKVATVTVQGQDGETKDMDLKMPQKGTIAKLDGMEGSMVQAGNPIAYAYNLDDLYVTANIDEKDIKDVEVGKDVDVTIDGQKASIKGKVDSIGKATAASFSLMPSSNSDGNYTKVSQVIPVKITLESEPSKQVVPGMNAEVKIHKN
;
A
#
# COMPACT_ATOMS: atom_id res chain seq x y z
N MET A 1 -23.63 -47.62 38.71
CA MET A 1 -23.80 -47.80 37.25
C MET A 1 -24.08 -46.48 36.51
N LYS A 2 -25.10 -45.70 36.86
CA LYS A 2 -25.44 -44.43 36.18
C LYS A 2 -24.29 -43.40 36.10
N LYS A 3 -23.46 -43.27 37.15
CA LYS A 3 -22.31 -42.35 37.18
C LYS A 3 -21.19 -42.70 36.19
N MET A 4 -20.93 -43.99 35.93
CA MET A 4 -19.90 -44.42 34.95
C MET A 4 -20.33 -44.15 33.51
N ILE A 5 -21.62 -44.37 33.21
CA ILE A 5 -22.19 -44.05 31.89
C ILE A 5 -22.12 -42.55 31.63
N LEU A 6 -22.44 -41.73 32.64
CA LEU A 6 -22.37 -40.28 32.54
C LEU A 6 -20.94 -39.78 32.25
N ILE A 7 -19.92 -40.33 32.92
CA ILE A 7 -18.52 -39.96 32.69
C ILE A 7 -18.11 -40.30 31.25
N ASN A 8 -18.41 -41.50 30.75
CA ASN A 8 -18.06 -41.89 29.38
C ASN A 8 -18.76 -41.02 28.33
N VAL A 9 -20.03 -40.68 28.54
CA VAL A 9 -20.78 -39.78 27.63
C VAL A 9 -20.15 -38.38 27.63
N ILE A 10 -19.79 -37.84 28.81
CA ILE A 10 -19.10 -36.55 28.90
C ILE A 10 -17.75 -36.61 28.17
N THR A 11 -16.97 -37.69 28.33
CA THR A 11 -15.69 -37.85 27.63
C THR A 11 -15.87 -37.87 26.11
N VAL A 12 -16.86 -38.57 25.58
CA VAL A 12 -17.14 -38.60 24.13
C VAL A 12 -17.56 -37.21 23.63
N VAL A 13 -18.41 -36.50 24.38
CA VAL A 13 -18.82 -35.13 24.03
C VAL A 13 -17.63 -34.17 24.03
N VAL A 14 -16.73 -34.29 25.01
CA VAL A 14 -15.51 -33.48 25.08
C VAL A 14 -14.58 -33.79 23.90
N LEU A 15 -14.38 -35.07 23.56
CA LEU A 15 -13.56 -35.47 22.40
C LEU A 15 -14.16 -34.97 21.07
N LEU A 16 -15.49 -35.02 20.92
CA LEU A 16 -16.17 -34.48 19.76
C LEU A 16 -16.01 -32.95 19.67
N ALA A 17 -16.15 -32.23 20.79
CA ALA A 17 -15.93 -30.79 20.83
C ALA A 17 -14.49 -30.41 20.47
N ILE A 18 -13.49 -31.16 20.96
CA ILE A 18 -12.08 -30.98 20.59
C ILE A 18 -11.86 -31.28 19.10
N GLY A 19 -12.44 -32.35 18.57
CA GLY A 19 -12.34 -32.70 17.15
C GLY A 19 -12.94 -31.63 16.23
N ILE A 20 -14.13 -31.10 16.57
CA ILE A 20 -14.79 -30.02 15.83
C ILE A 20 -13.97 -28.73 15.89
N ALA A 21 -13.47 -28.36 17.08
CA ALA A 21 -12.61 -27.20 17.24
C ALA A 21 -11.31 -27.35 16.43
N GLY A 22 -10.65 -28.51 16.53
CA GLY A 22 -9.43 -28.82 15.79
C GLY A 22 -9.63 -28.75 14.28
N PHE A 23 -10.71 -29.32 13.76
CA PHE A 23 -11.07 -29.25 12.34
C PHE A 23 -11.33 -27.81 11.88
N TYR A 24 -12.04 -27.01 12.68
CA TYR A 24 -12.33 -25.61 12.37
C TYR A 24 -11.05 -24.76 12.30
N PHE A 25 -10.14 -24.93 13.25
CA PHE A 25 -8.84 -24.26 13.24
C PHE A 25 -7.96 -24.70 12.06
N TRP A 26 -7.93 -26.01 11.77
CA TRP A 26 -7.18 -26.56 10.63
C TRP A 26 -7.65 -25.95 9.31
N ASN A 27 -8.97 -25.87 9.10
CA ASN A 27 -9.53 -25.34 7.85
C ASN A 27 -9.19 -23.85 7.65
N LYS A 28 -9.23 -23.05 8.73
CA LYS A 28 -8.93 -21.61 8.67
C LYS A 28 -7.46 -21.32 8.36
N THR A 29 -6.53 -22.10 8.91
CA THR A 29 -5.09 -21.97 8.62
C THR A 29 -4.70 -22.53 7.25
N THR A 30 -5.45 -23.51 6.73
CA THR A 30 -5.10 -24.17 5.47
C THR A 30 -5.66 -23.47 4.24
N SER A 31 -6.64 -22.57 4.38
CA SER A 31 -7.32 -21.97 3.22
C SER A 31 -6.77 -20.61 2.79
N TYR A 32 -6.04 -19.90 3.66
CA TYR A 32 -5.62 -18.52 3.42
C TYR A 32 -4.17 -18.26 3.84
N VAL A 33 -3.48 -17.39 3.11
CA VAL A 33 -2.29 -16.67 3.57
C VAL A 33 -2.76 -15.32 4.10
N THR A 34 -2.51 -15.03 5.38
CA THR A 34 -2.93 -13.78 6.01
C THR A 34 -1.71 -12.97 6.44
N THR A 35 -1.75 -11.66 6.22
CA THR A 35 -0.75 -10.73 6.76
C THR A 35 -1.44 -9.42 7.14
N ASP A 36 -1.02 -8.85 8.25
CA ASP A 36 -1.35 -7.50 8.73
C ASP A 36 -0.26 -6.48 8.33
N ASN A 37 0.87 -6.96 7.78
CA ASN A 37 1.93 -6.14 7.23
C ASN A 37 1.59 -5.73 5.79
N ALA A 38 0.47 -5.04 5.62
CA ALA A 38 0.04 -4.50 4.35
C ALA A 38 -0.35 -3.02 4.46
N LYS A 39 -0.19 -2.30 3.35
CA LYS A 39 -0.49 -0.87 3.28
C LYS A 39 -1.15 -0.50 1.96
N VAL A 40 -2.06 0.45 2.02
CA VAL A 40 -2.64 1.11 0.84
C VAL A 40 -1.56 1.99 0.22
N ASN A 41 -1.37 1.86 -1.09
CA ASN A 41 -0.47 2.66 -1.89
C ASN A 41 -1.25 3.22 -3.10
N GLY A 42 -0.65 4.23 -3.72
CA GLY A 42 -1.07 4.76 -5.00
C GLY A 42 0.14 5.33 -5.70
N ASP A 43 0.04 5.53 -7.00
CA ASP A 43 1.14 6.09 -7.77
C ASP A 43 1.23 7.59 -7.51
N GLN A 44 2.36 8.00 -6.91
CA GLN A 44 2.59 9.38 -6.53
C GLN A 44 2.90 10.24 -7.75
N ILE A 45 2.04 11.22 -8.00
CA ILE A 45 2.22 12.25 -9.01
C ILE A 45 2.98 13.40 -8.38
N LYS A 46 4.20 13.66 -8.88
CA LYS A 46 5.03 14.78 -8.44
C LYS A 46 4.87 15.94 -9.42
N ILE A 47 4.37 17.07 -8.93
CA ILE A 47 4.28 18.31 -9.70
C ILE A 47 5.49 19.15 -9.33
N ALA A 48 6.50 19.15 -10.21
CA ALA A 48 7.77 19.83 -10.00
C ALA A 48 8.00 20.92 -11.03
N SER A 49 8.76 21.95 -10.63
CA SER A 49 9.20 22.98 -11.57
C SER A 49 10.33 22.43 -12.44
N PRO A 50 10.29 22.54 -13.78
CA PRO A 50 11.39 22.10 -14.63
C PRO A 50 12.56 23.09 -14.66
N ALA A 51 12.38 24.32 -14.14
CA ALA A 51 13.41 25.34 -14.03
C ALA A 51 13.34 26.04 -12.66
N SER A 52 14.47 26.59 -12.23
CA SER A 52 14.52 27.36 -10.98
C SER A 52 13.84 28.72 -11.16
N GLY A 53 13.08 29.15 -10.17
CA GLY A 53 12.30 30.38 -10.24
C GLY A 53 11.51 30.66 -8.96
N GLN A 54 10.65 31.67 -9.01
CA GLN A 54 9.75 32.03 -7.91
C GLN A 54 8.33 31.56 -8.20
N ILE A 55 7.66 30.96 -7.22
CA ILE A 55 6.25 30.59 -7.34
C ILE A 55 5.42 31.87 -7.34
N LYS A 56 4.86 32.23 -8.50
CA LYS A 56 4.04 33.43 -8.69
C LYS A 56 2.62 33.25 -8.19
N SER A 57 2.04 32.08 -8.38
CA SER A 57 0.72 31.73 -7.82
C SER A 57 0.60 30.23 -7.59
N LEU A 58 -0.15 29.84 -6.56
CA LEU A 58 -0.49 28.46 -6.24
C LEU A 58 -2.01 28.37 -6.06
N ASN A 59 -2.74 27.98 -7.10
CA ASN A 59 -4.20 28.10 -7.16
C ASN A 59 -4.92 26.82 -6.72
N VAL A 60 -4.27 25.98 -5.91
CA VAL A 60 -4.78 24.68 -5.47
C VAL A 60 -4.61 24.51 -3.97
N LYS A 61 -5.44 23.64 -3.39
CA LYS A 61 -5.43 23.26 -1.99
C LYS A 61 -5.33 21.75 -1.86
N GLN A 62 -4.88 21.29 -0.70
CA GLN A 62 -4.93 19.87 -0.36
C GLN A 62 -6.39 19.37 -0.38
N GLY A 63 -6.61 18.25 -1.05
CA GLY A 63 -7.94 17.67 -1.29
C GLY A 63 -8.57 18.06 -2.63
N ASP A 64 -8.01 19.03 -3.36
CA ASP A 64 -8.53 19.41 -4.68
C ASP A 64 -8.35 18.28 -5.67
N LYS A 65 -9.43 17.95 -6.39
CA LYS A 65 -9.42 17.02 -7.52
C LYS A 65 -9.19 17.79 -8.79
N LEU A 66 -8.22 17.34 -9.59
CA LEU A 66 -7.80 17.99 -10.81
C LEU A 66 -7.70 16.95 -11.93
N ASP A 67 -8.06 17.36 -13.13
CA ASP A 67 -7.92 16.57 -14.34
C ASP A 67 -6.58 16.86 -15.03
N LYS A 68 -6.25 16.03 -16.02
CA LYS A 68 -5.05 16.22 -16.83
C LYS A 68 -5.08 17.59 -17.52
N GLY A 69 -4.01 18.37 -17.34
CA GLY A 69 -3.84 19.69 -17.95
C GLY A 69 -4.32 20.85 -17.08
N ASP A 70 -4.99 20.58 -15.95
CA ASP A 70 -5.38 21.62 -15.00
C ASP A 70 -4.15 22.30 -14.40
N LYS A 71 -4.24 23.61 -14.26
CA LYS A 71 -3.14 24.43 -13.74
C LYS A 71 -3.06 24.33 -12.22
N VAL A 72 -1.89 23.96 -11.74
CA VAL A 72 -1.57 23.83 -10.31
C VAL A 72 -0.93 25.11 -9.79
N ALA A 73 0.11 25.58 -10.49
CA ALA A 73 0.88 26.76 -10.10
C ALA A 73 1.42 27.48 -11.33
N THR A 74 1.83 28.73 -11.14
CA THR A 74 2.63 29.48 -12.11
C THR A 74 3.96 29.82 -11.45
N VAL A 75 5.08 29.53 -12.13
CA VAL A 75 6.44 29.84 -11.68
C VAL A 75 7.06 30.85 -12.64
N THR A 76 7.56 31.96 -12.12
CA THR A 76 8.35 32.91 -12.88
C THR A 76 9.80 32.42 -12.88
N VAL A 77 10.29 32.04 -14.05
CA VAL A 77 11.65 31.51 -14.26
C VAL A 77 12.48 32.54 -15.02
N GLN A 78 13.79 32.55 -14.79
CA GLN A 78 14.69 33.41 -15.55
C GLN A 78 15.22 32.64 -16.78
N GLY A 79 15.00 33.18 -17.97
CA GLY A 79 15.51 32.67 -19.23
C GLY A 79 17.02 32.85 -19.37
N GLN A 80 17.62 32.15 -20.32
CA GLN A 80 19.06 32.27 -20.62
C GLN A 80 19.44 33.65 -21.19
N ASP A 81 18.46 34.36 -21.74
CA ASP A 81 18.51 35.74 -22.20
C ASP A 81 18.41 36.78 -21.07
N GLY A 82 18.18 36.34 -19.84
CA GLY A 82 17.99 37.20 -18.67
C GLY A 82 16.56 37.72 -18.51
N GLU A 83 15.66 37.45 -19.44
CA GLU A 83 14.25 37.81 -19.33
C GLU A 83 13.50 36.87 -18.39
N THR A 84 12.50 37.39 -17.69
CA THR A 84 11.63 36.57 -16.85
C THR A 84 10.44 36.06 -17.66
N LYS A 85 10.14 34.77 -17.53
CA LYS A 85 9.01 34.13 -18.19
C LYS A 85 8.18 33.36 -17.18
N ASP A 86 6.86 33.49 -17.29
CA ASP A 86 5.93 32.69 -16.52
C ASP A 86 5.76 31.31 -17.16
N MET A 87 5.80 30.29 -16.32
CA MET A 87 5.59 28.90 -16.68
C MET A 87 4.50 28.29 -15.82
N ASP A 88 3.45 27.78 -16.48
CA ASP A 88 2.37 27.08 -15.81
C ASP A 88 2.75 25.62 -15.58
N LEU A 89 2.72 25.21 -14.30
CA LEU A 89 2.81 23.82 -13.90
C LEU A 89 1.41 23.23 -13.89
N LYS A 90 1.23 22.17 -14.67
CA LYS A 90 -0.07 21.52 -14.91
C LYS A 90 -0.06 20.07 -14.42
N MET A 91 -1.24 19.55 -14.12
CA MET A 91 -1.41 18.14 -13.78
C MET A 91 -1.09 17.24 -14.98
N PRO A 92 -0.16 16.28 -14.84
CA PRO A 92 0.20 15.38 -15.93
C PRO A 92 -0.87 14.31 -16.21
N GLN A 93 -1.70 14.01 -15.21
CA GLN A 93 -2.82 13.07 -15.25
C GLN A 93 -3.86 13.46 -14.19
N LYS A 94 -5.04 12.84 -14.21
CA LYS A 94 -6.08 13.04 -13.18
C LYS A 94 -5.55 12.63 -11.80
N GLY A 95 -5.85 13.43 -10.78
CA GLY A 95 -5.43 13.13 -9.41
C GLY A 95 -6.01 14.09 -8.38
N THR A 96 -5.81 13.76 -7.10
CA THR A 96 -6.18 14.58 -5.96
C THR A 96 -4.91 15.10 -5.28
N ILE A 97 -4.83 16.41 -5.00
CA ILE A 97 -3.68 17.01 -4.29
C ILE A 97 -3.63 16.46 -2.87
N ALA A 98 -2.55 15.75 -2.53
CA ALA A 98 -2.34 15.17 -1.21
C ALA A 98 -1.45 16.03 -0.32
N LYS A 99 -0.51 16.78 -0.89
CA LYS A 99 0.40 17.65 -0.14
C LYS A 99 0.89 18.82 -1.01
N LEU A 100 1.03 19.98 -0.40
CA LEU A 100 1.66 21.17 -0.99
C LEU A 100 2.93 21.47 -0.20
N ASP A 101 4.07 21.51 -0.90
CA ASP A 101 5.37 21.90 -0.32
C ASP A 101 5.78 23.30 -0.77
N GLY A 102 5.27 23.77 -1.92
CA GLY A 102 5.47 25.13 -2.40
C GLY A 102 4.55 26.12 -1.71
N MET A 103 5.04 27.36 -1.55
CA MET A 103 4.25 28.50 -1.11
C MET A 103 4.36 29.63 -2.14
N GLU A 104 3.29 30.37 -2.37
CA GLU A 104 3.34 31.57 -3.20
C GLU A 104 4.42 32.54 -2.69
N GLY A 105 5.21 33.10 -3.60
CA GLY A 105 6.36 33.95 -3.31
C GLY A 105 7.65 33.19 -2.95
N SER A 106 7.61 31.88 -2.72
CA SER A 106 8.82 31.10 -2.41
C SER A 106 9.64 30.76 -3.66
N MET A 107 10.95 30.56 -3.48
CA MET A 107 11.85 30.08 -4.53
C MET A 107 11.78 28.56 -4.64
N VAL A 108 11.76 28.06 -5.87
CA VAL A 108 11.80 26.63 -6.21
C VAL A 108 12.98 26.34 -7.13
N GLN A 109 13.58 25.17 -6.98
CA GLN A 109 14.64 24.68 -7.86
C GLN A 109 14.08 23.72 -8.91
N ALA A 110 14.78 23.64 -10.05
CA ALA A 110 14.48 22.64 -11.06
C ALA A 110 14.46 21.21 -10.47
N GLY A 111 13.40 20.46 -10.75
CA GLY A 111 13.21 19.09 -10.26
C GLY A 111 12.60 18.98 -8.87
N ASN A 112 12.55 20.07 -8.08
CA ASN A 112 11.90 20.01 -6.77
C ASN A 112 10.37 20.06 -6.91
N PRO A 113 9.64 19.09 -6.33
CA PRO A 113 8.19 19.09 -6.32
C PRO A 113 7.63 20.22 -5.44
N ILE A 114 6.63 20.93 -5.95
CA ILE A 114 5.86 21.93 -5.21
C ILE A 114 4.54 21.35 -4.69
N ALA A 115 4.07 20.27 -5.30
CA ALA A 115 2.85 19.57 -4.92
C ALA A 115 2.98 18.08 -5.22
N TYR A 116 2.26 17.28 -4.44
CA TYR A 116 2.12 15.85 -4.63
C TYR A 116 0.65 15.51 -4.74
N ALA A 117 0.32 14.67 -5.70
CA ALA A 117 -1.02 14.17 -5.93
C ALA A 117 -1.04 12.66 -6.07
N TYR A 118 -2.21 12.06 -5.91
CA TYR A 118 -2.44 10.64 -6.16
C TYR A 118 -3.75 10.46 -6.92
N ASN A 119 -3.83 9.44 -7.77
CA ASN A 119 -5.11 9.00 -8.29
C ASN A 119 -5.80 8.11 -7.24
N LEU A 120 -6.79 8.65 -6.53
CA LEU A 120 -7.52 7.92 -5.48
C LEU A 120 -8.48 6.85 -6.03
N ASP A 121 -8.73 6.88 -7.35
CA ASP A 121 -9.57 5.91 -8.03
C ASP A 121 -8.75 4.66 -8.46
N ASP A 122 -7.41 4.73 -8.37
CA ASP A 122 -6.47 3.66 -8.76
C ASP A 122 -5.51 3.35 -7.60
N LEU A 123 -6.09 3.02 -6.45
CA LEU A 123 -5.36 2.59 -5.27
C LEU A 123 -5.14 1.08 -5.28
N TYR A 124 -4.00 0.66 -4.75
CA TYR A 124 -3.64 -0.75 -4.59
C TYR A 124 -3.09 -1.01 -3.19
N VAL A 125 -2.99 -2.28 -2.80
CA VAL A 125 -2.37 -2.67 -1.54
C VAL A 125 -1.04 -3.36 -1.82
N THR A 126 -0.02 -3.02 -1.04
CA THR A 126 1.21 -3.80 -1.00
C THR A 126 1.25 -4.55 0.31
N ALA A 127 1.24 -5.87 0.22
CA ALA A 127 1.30 -6.78 1.35
C ALA A 127 2.66 -7.46 1.41
N ASN A 128 3.32 -7.38 2.56
CA ASN A 128 4.55 -8.11 2.82
C ASN A 128 4.20 -9.50 3.32
N ILE A 129 4.46 -10.51 2.49
CA ILE A 129 4.19 -11.91 2.80
C ILE A 129 5.47 -12.58 3.29
N ASP A 130 5.39 -13.34 4.39
CA ASP A 130 6.50 -14.14 4.89
C ASP A 130 7.03 -15.10 3.80
N GLU A 131 8.36 -15.18 3.64
CA GLU A 131 8.99 -16.04 2.63
C GLU A 131 8.53 -17.51 2.68
N LYS A 132 8.23 -18.04 3.88
CA LYS A 132 7.73 -19.42 4.07
C LYS A 132 6.34 -19.65 3.45
N ASP A 133 5.53 -18.59 3.31
CA ASP A 133 4.13 -18.65 2.90
C ASP A 133 3.96 -18.25 1.42
N ILE A 134 5.01 -17.72 0.77
CA ILE A 134 4.95 -17.24 -0.61
C ILE A 134 4.62 -18.34 -1.62
N LYS A 135 4.97 -19.60 -1.32
CA LYS A 135 4.67 -20.76 -2.17
C LYS A 135 3.16 -20.97 -2.40
N ASP A 136 2.34 -20.43 -1.51
CA ASP A 136 0.88 -20.54 -1.57
C ASP A 136 0.25 -19.31 -2.26
N VAL A 137 1.06 -18.33 -2.71
CA VAL A 137 0.64 -17.09 -3.36
C VAL A 137 1.01 -17.11 -4.85
N GLU A 138 0.04 -16.81 -5.71
CA GLU A 138 0.21 -16.77 -7.16
C GLU A 138 -0.54 -15.56 -7.73
N VAL A 139 -0.08 -15.07 -8.88
CA VAL A 139 -0.74 -13.97 -9.61
C VAL A 139 -2.13 -14.41 -10.05
N GLY A 140 -3.12 -13.54 -9.86
CA GLY A 140 -4.53 -13.76 -10.18
C GLY A 140 -5.37 -14.31 -9.03
N LYS A 141 -4.76 -14.77 -7.92
CA LYS A 141 -5.50 -15.27 -6.75
C LYS A 141 -6.36 -14.19 -6.12
N ASP A 142 -7.52 -14.61 -5.62
CA ASP A 142 -8.46 -13.73 -4.92
C ASP A 142 -7.93 -13.33 -3.55
N VAL A 143 -8.19 -12.08 -3.19
CA VAL A 143 -7.74 -11.49 -1.93
C VAL A 143 -8.88 -10.74 -1.26
N ASP A 144 -9.08 -10.99 0.03
CA ASP A 144 -9.90 -10.15 0.89
C ASP A 144 -9.01 -9.11 1.56
N VAL A 145 -9.24 -7.83 1.27
CA VAL A 145 -8.51 -6.70 1.83
C VAL A 145 -9.40 -6.02 2.87
N THR A 146 -8.88 -5.77 4.07
CA THR A 146 -9.54 -4.98 5.10
C THR A 146 -8.66 -3.78 5.40
N ILE A 147 -9.15 -2.57 5.15
CA ILE A 147 -8.40 -1.33 5.36
C ILE A 147 -8.82 -0.73 6.69
N ASP A 148 -7.86 -0.30 7.50
CA ASP A 148 -8.15 0.37 8.77
C ASP A 148 -9.05 1.59 8.55
N GLY A 149 -10.02 1.82 9.45
CA GLY A 149 -11.00 2.91 9.30
C GLY A 149 -12.13 2.61 8.30
N GLN A 150 -12.09 1.49 7.56
CA GLN A 150 -13.18 1.00 6.73
C GLN A 150 -13.73 -0.32 7.26
N LYS A 151 -15.06 -0.39 7.48
CA LYS A 151 -15.70 -1.61 8.03
C LYS A 151 -15.85 -2.74 7.02
N ALA A 152 -16.02 -2.41 5.74
CA ALA A 152 -16.29 -3.40 4.69
C ALA A 152 -14.97 -3.86 4.05
N SER A 153 -14.79 -5.18 3.94
CA SER A 153 -13.69 -5.76 3.18
C SER A 153 -13.91 -5.54 1.69
N ILE A 154 -12.81 -5.26 0.99
CA ILE A 154 -12.75 -5.05 -0.46
C ILE A 154 -12.14 -6.29 -1.08
N LYS A 155 -12.75 -6.76 -2.18
CA LYS A 155 -12.15 -7.82 -3.00
C LYS A 155 -11.02 -7.25 -3.83
N GLY A 156 -9.96 -8.04 -3.96
CA GLY A 156 -8.80 -7.72 -4.76
C GLY A 156 -8.23 -8.96 -5.42
N LYS A 157 -7.24 -8.76 -6.27
CA LYS A 157 -6.47 -9.82 -6.90
C LYS A 157 -5.00 -9.59 -6.75
N VAL A 158 -4.24 -10.67 -6.63
CA VAL A 158 -2.78 -10.60 -6.71
C VAL A 158 -2.39 -10.16 -8.12
N ASP A 159 -1.80 -8.98 -8.25
CA ASP A 159 -1.32 -8.43 -9.52
C ASP A 159 0.12 -8.88 -9.80
N SER A 160 0.99 -8.75 -8.81
CA SER A 160 2.41 -9.09 -8.97
C SER A 160 3.07 -9.48 -7.66
N ILE A 161 4.07 -10.34 -7.76
CA ILE A 161 4.89 -10.83 -6.65
C ILE A 161 6.31 -10.28 -6.84
N GLY A 162 6.87 -9.69 -5.80
CA GLY A 162 8.24 -9.19 -5.79
C GLY A 162 9.24 -10.30 -6.15
N LYS A 163 10.12 -10.03 -7.11
CA LYS A 163 11.14 -10.99 -7.57
C LYS A 163 12.42 -11.00 -6.73
N ALA A 164 12.45 -10.21 -5.65
CA ALA A 164 13.55 -10.13 -4.71
C ALA A 164 13.01 -9.76 -3.32
N THR A 165 13.67 -10.22 -2.26
CA THR A 165 13.31 -9.92 -0.87
C THR A 165 13.58 -8.46 -0.55
N ALA A 166 12.83 -7.87 0.39
CA ALA A 166 13.01 -6.48 0.79
C ALA A 166 14.46 -6.15 1.22
N ALA A 167 15.18 -7.12 1.79
CA ALA A 167 16.58 -6.99 2.17
C ALA A 167 17.56 -6.83 0.98
N SER A 168 17.21 -7.32 -0.21
CA SER A 168 18.09 -7.27 -1.40
C SER A 168 18.25 -5.86 -1.97
N PHE A 169 17.37 -4.92 -1.59
CA PHE A 169 17.39 -3.53 -2.06
C PHE A 169 17.82 -2.52 -0.99
N SER A 170 18.27 -2.98 0.19
CA SER A 170 18.77 -2.07 1.23
C SER A 170 20.11 -1.47 0.84
N LEU A 171 20.22 -0.13 0.87
CA LEU A 171 21.49 0.61 0.70
C LEU A 171 22.45 0.40 1.88
N MET A 172 21.96 -0.16 2.99
CA MET A 172 22.74 -0.69 4.10
C MET A 172 22.39 -2.18 4.26
N PRO A 173 23.06 -3.09 3.52
CA PRO A 173 23.01 -4.49 3.89
C PRO A 173 23.61 -4.62 5.30
N SER A 174 22.95 -5.32 6.21
CA SER A 174 23.61 -5.72 7.46
C SER A 174 24.83 -6.53 7.05
N SER A 175 26.02 -5.98 7.24
CA SER A 175 27.29 -6.65 6.99
C SER A 175 27.38 -7.82 7.96
N ASN A 176 26.99 -8.99 7.50
CA ASN A 176 27.24 -10.27 8.17
C ASN A 176 28.73 -10.64 7.99
N SER A 177 29.64 -9.78 8.45
CA SER A 177 31.09 -9.98 8.34
C SER A 177 31.69 -10.81 9.50
N ASP A 178 30.87 -11.26 10.45
CA ASP A 178 31.34 -11.95 11.67
C ASP A 178 31.11 -13.47 11.67
N GLY A 179 30.71 -14.07 10.54
CA GLY A 179 30.61 -15.53 10.40
C GLY A 179 29.48 -16.20 11.20
N ASN A 180 28.59 -15.43 11.83
CA ASN A 180 27.45 -15.96 12.56
C ASN A 180 26.15 -15.73 11.78
N TYR A 181 25.75 -16.70 10.95
CA TYR A 181 24.52 -16.62 10.15
C TYR A 181 23.30 -16.91 11.05
N THR A 182 22.58 -15.88 11.47
CA THR A 182 21.27 -16.02 12.11
C THR A 182 20.17 -15.88 11.06
N LYS A 183 19.30 -16.89 10.94
CA LYS A 183 18.16 -16.87 10.02
C LYS A 183 17.17 -15.79 10.46
N VAL A 184 16.98 -14.77 9.63
CA VAL A 184 15.99 -13.70 9.84
C VAL A 184 14.72 -13.97 9.02
N SER A 185 13.54 -13.56 9.52
CA SER A 185 12.29 -13.66 8.76
C SER A 185 12.28 -12.59 7.67
N GLN A 186 12.39 -13.03 6.42
CA GLN A 186 12.29 -12.15 5.26
C GLN A 186 10.86 -12.13 4.73
N VAL A 187 10.52 -11.01 4.09
CA VAL A 187 9.22 -10.80 3.45
C VAL A 187 9.38 -10.50 1.97
N ILE A 188 8.38 -10.91 1.21
CA ILE A 188 8.26 -10.66 -0.22
C ILE A 188 7.06 -9.74 -0.44
N PRO A 189 7.26 -8.56 -1.04
CA PRO A 189 6.16 -7.64 -1.30
C PRO A 189 5.28 -8.19 -2.43
N VAL A 190 3.98 -8.23 -2.19
CA VAL A 190 2.95 -8.64 -3.14
C VAL A 190 2.05 -7.44 -3.41
N LYS A 191 1.89 -7.07 -4.68
CA LYS A 191 0.97 -6.01 -5.11
C LYS A 191 -0.41 -6.63 -5.35
N ILE A 192 -1.43 -6.03 -4.75
CA ILE A 192 -2.82 -6.46 -4.82
C ILE A 192 -3.63 -5.30 -5.38
N THR A 193 -4.27 -5.50 -6.53
CA THR A 193 -5.22 -4.54 -7.11
C THR A 193 -6.58 -4.69 -6.46
N LEU A 194 -7.29 -3.58 -6.25
CA LEU A 194 -8.64 -3.59 -5.69
C LEU A 194 -9.67 -3.68 -6.82
N GLU A 195 -10.67 -4.56 -6.68
CA GLU A 195 -11.73 -4.73 -7.68
C GLU A 195 -12.82 -3.66 -7.57
N SER A 196 -12.88 -2.95 -6.44
CA SER A 196 -13.80 -1.85 -6.20
C SER A 196 -13.07 -0.68 -5.56
N GLU A 197 -13.51 0.54 -5.90
CA GLU A 197 -12.99 1.75 -5.27
C GLU A 197 -13.19 1.70 -3.75
N PRO A 198 -12.14 1.99 -2.96
CA PRO A 198 -12.27 2.09 -1.52
C PRO A 198 -13.12 3.31 -1.14
N SER A 199 -13.50 3.41 0.14
CA SER A 199 -14.25 4.58 0.59
C SER A 199 -13.44 5.87 0.37
N LYS A 200 -14.12 7.01 0.17
CA LYS A 200 -13.46 8.32 -0.07
C LYS A 200 -12.53 8.78 1.06
N GLN A 201 -12.56 8.11 2.21
CA GLN A 201 -11.68 8.39 3.36
C GLN A 201 -10.36 7.62 3.27
N VAL A 202 -10.27 6.62 2.40
CA VAL A 202 -9.05 5.84 2.20
C VAL A 202 -8.04 6.67 1.44
N VAL A 203 -6.84 6.76 2.00
CA VAL A 203 -5.70 7.49 1.43
C VAL A 203 -4.47 6.59 1.38
N PRO A 204 -3.53 6.84 0.46
CA PRO A 204 -2.24 6.17 0.46
C PRO A 204 -1.53 6.31 1.82
N GLY A 205 -0.97 5.20 2.30
CA GLY A 205 -0.28 5.10 3.59
C GLY A 205 -1.10 4.48 4.72
N MET A 206 -2.39 4.23 4.53
CA MET A 206 -3.21 3.53 5.52
C MET A 206 -2.83 2.06 5.64
N ASN A 207 -2.91 1.53 6.87
CA ASN A 207 -2.68 0.10 7.12
C ASN A 207 -3.84 -0.74 6.58
N ALA A 208 -3.51 -1.98 6.20
CA ALA A 208 -4.48 -2.96 5.77
C ALA A 208 -4.09 -4.37 6.25
N GLU A 209 -5.10 -5.21 6.43
CA GLU A 209 -4.97 -6.65 6.59
C GLU A 209 -5.40 -7.32 5.27
N VAL A 210 -4.63 -8.31 4.81
CA VAL A 210 -4.98 -9.06 3.59
C VAL A 210 -5.09 -10.55 3.87
N LYS A 211 -6.03 -11.20 3.19
CA LYS A 211 -6.23 -12.64 3.19
C LYS A 211 -6.25 -13.13 1.75
N ILE A 212 -5.15 -13.74 1.33
CA ILE A 212 -4.98 -14.33 0.00
C ILE A 212 -5.51 -15.76 0.04
N HIS A 213 -6.39 -16.11 -0.88
CA HIS A 213 -7.00 -17.43 -0.98
C HIS A 213 -5.97 -18.41 -1.54
N LYS A 214 -5.83 -19.61 -0.96
CA LYS A 214 -4.84 -20.59 -1.44
C LYS A 214 -5.32 -21.42 -2.64
N ASN A 215 -6.64 -21.53 -2.83
CA ASN A 215 -7.30 -22.36 -3.85
C ASN A 215 -7.97 -21.51 -4.92
#